data_AF-X8APA8-F1
#
_entry.id   AF-X8APA8-F1
#
_cell.length_a   1.000
_cell.length_b   1.000
_cell.length_c   1.000
_cell.angle_alpha   90.00
_cell.angle_beta   90.00
_cell.angle_gamma   90.00
#
_symmetry.space_group_name_H-M   'P 1'
#
loop_
_entity.id
_entity.type
_entity.pdbx_description
1 polymer ?
#
loop_
_entity_poly.entity_id
_entity_poly.type
_entity_poly.pdbx_seq_one_letter_code
_entity_poly.pdbx_strand_id
1 'polypeptide(L)'
;MIRVAEDQHRFVITNHHIVLDGWSVPVLLREIFATYYGRRLTAPPPYRSFITWLAGRNLDDARAVWREVFDGFDTPTLVGPPDRLGLGRRNVESFLVPEQTTCAVTELARSRHITVNTVLQAAWAQLLMWLTGRHDVVFGAVVSGRPAEVAGAESMVGLLINTVPVRARITLTTTTAGLLDQLQRAHNDTLEHQHLPLSDIHRITGHDRLFDTVLVYENYPIDTADISSVDGVGITQLTVRDYYHYPLAVQAVPGRELDLRVQYRTDVFDAASIEILMGRFKAILAAMTADPTRPLSSMDLHDASQRLPRMNRVTVQRWTVAMGIVSRQISWRRSSPTSSPRFSRWTESGSMSRSSTWAAIRFLRCAQSPRSAKRWMLSSLCATSSTHQPFAVLACEWADIRSW
;
A
#
# COMPACT_ATOMS: atom_id res chain seq x y z
N MET A 1 -26.46 9.21 -9.27
CA MET A 1 -26.25 9.68 -10.66
C MET A 1 -26.47 11.18 -10.68
N ILE A 2 -25.61 11.94 -11.36
CA ILE A 2 -25.66 13.40 -11.42
C ILE A 2 -25.88 13.79 -12.88
N ARG A 3 -26.95 14.53 -13.19
CA ARG A 3 -27.16 15.07 -14.54
C ARG A 3 -26.17 16.23 -14.77
N VAL A 4 -25.41 16.17 -15.87
CA VAL A 4 -24.42 17.20 -16.23
C VAL A 4 -24.78 17.93 -17.53
N ALA A 5 -25.60 17.32 -18.39
CA ALA A 5 -26.23 17.97 -19.55
C ALA A 5 -27.56 17.27 -19.86
N GLU A 6 -28.22 17.64 -20.97
CA GLU A 6 -29.54 17.11 -21.33
C GLU A 6 -29.57 15.57 -21.34
N ASP A 7 -28.60 14.97 -22.05
CA ASP A 7 -28.42 13.52 -22.23
C ASP A 7 -27.12 13.00 -21.59
N GLN A 8 -26.52 13.75 -20.66
CA GLN A 8 -25.26 13.38 -20.03
C GLN A 8 -25.40 13.25 -18.53
N HIS A 9 -24.87 12.16 -18.02
CA HIS A 9 -24.91 11.84 -16.60
C HIS A 9 -23.53 11.39 -16.12
N ARG A 10 -23.20 11.78 -14.88
CA ARG A 10 -22.05 11.27 -14.16
C ARG A 10 -22.54 10.27 -13.11
N PHE A 11 -22.09 9.02 -13.26
CA PHE A 11 -22.30 7.98 -12.27
C PHE A 11 -21.07 7.89 -11.38
N VAL A 12 -21.26 8.02 -10.07
CA VAL A 12 -20.17 8.00 -9.08
C VAL A 12 -20.44 6.85 -8.13
N ILE A 13 -19.51 5.89 -8.09
CA ILE A 13 -19.47 4.81 -7.12
C ILE A 13 -18.29 5.06 -6.18
N THR A 14 -18.51 4.85 -4.90
CA THR A 14 -17.46 4.86 -3.88
C THR A 14 -17.62 3.61 -3.03
N ASN A 15 -16.52 2.90 -2.83
CA ASN A 15 -16.48 1.68 -2.05
C ASN A 15 -15.26 1.69 -1.13
N HIS A 16 -15.34 0.87 -0.07
CA HIS A 16 -14.16 0.56 0.73
C HIS A 16 -13.40 -0.60 0.06
N HIS A 17 -12.07 -0.54 -0.02
CA HIS A 17 -11.29 -1.61 -0.68
C HIS A 17 -11.41 -2.99 -0.02
N ILE A 18 -11.85 -3.04 1.24
CA ILE A 18 -12.09 -4.31 1.96
C ILE A 18 -13.14 -5.20 1.29
N VAL A 19 -14.08 -4.63 0.52
CA VAL A 19 -15.15 -5.39 -0.14
C VAL A 19 -14.92 -5.56 -1.64
N LEU A 20 -13.99 -4.81 -2.23
CA LEU A 20 -13.88 -4.70 -3.68
C LEU A 20 -12.46 -4.26 -4.10
N ASP A 21 -11.85 -5.06 -4.97
CA ASP A 21 -10.60 -4.75 -5.65
C ASP A 21 -10.79 -4.20 -7.08
N GLY A 22 -9.71 -3.74 -7.71
CA GLY A 22 -9.78 -3.13 -9.04
C GLY A 22 -10.35 -4.06 -10.12
N TRP A 23 -10.08 -5.37 -10.05
CA TRP A 23 -10.63 -6.38 -10.97
C TRP A 23 -12.15 -6.57 -10.80
N SER A 24 -12.65 -6.41 -9.57
CA SER A 24 -14.06 -6.51 -9.24
C SER A 24 -14.88 -5.32 -9.77
N VAL A 25 -14.27 -4.16 -10.03
CA VAL A 25 -14.95 -2.96 -10.57
C VAL A 25 -15.66 -3.24 -11.91
N PRO A 26 -14.98 -3.71 -12.98
CA PRO A 26 -15.64 -3.99 -14.25
C PRO A 26 -16.68 -5.11 -14.15
N VAL A 27 -16.46 -6.11 -13.29
CA VAL A 27 -17.45 -7.17 -13.03
C VAL A 27 -18.74 -6.56 -12.47
N LEU A 28 -18.63 -5.76 -11.41
CA LEU A 28 -19.76 -5.08 -10.79
C LEU A 28 -20.47 -4.15 -11.77
N LEU A 29 -19.72 -3.36 -12.55
CA LEU A 29 -20.31 -2.47 -13.56
C LEU A 29 -21.12 -3.25 -14.59
N ARG A 30 -20.58 -4.36 -15.12
CA ARG A 30 -21.32 -5.23 -16.06
C ARG A 30 -22.62 -5.75 -15.47
N GLU A 31 -22.61 -6.19 -14.20
CA GLU A 31 -23.81 -6.67 -13.52
C GLU A 31 -24.85 -5.56 -13.28
N ILE A 32 -24.40 -4.36 -12.92
CA ILE A 32 -25.28 -3.18 -12.76
C ILE A 32 -25.99 -2.87 -14.08
N PHE A 33 -25.25 -2.79 -15.20
CA PHE A 33 -25.85 -2.49 -16.50
C PHE A 33 -26.72 -3.63 -17.01
N ALA A 34 -26.30 -4.88 -16.86
CA ALA A 34 -27.13 -6.03 -17.22
C ALA A 34 -28.48 -6.00 -16.49
N THR A 35 -28.47 -5.74 -15.18
CA THR A 35 -29.69 -5.62 -14.37
C THR A 35 -30.53 -4.42 -14.81
N TYR A 36 -29.90 -3.27 -15.08
CA TYR A 36 -30.57 -2.06 -15.55
C TYR A 36 -31.34 -2.31 -16.86
N TYR A 37 -30.75 -3.07 -17.79
CA TYR A 37 -31.38 -3.45 -19.05
C TYR A 37 -32.29 -4.69 -18.95
N GLY A 38 -32.64 -5.13 -17.74
CA GLY A 38 -33.56 -6.26 -17.52
C GLY A 38 -32.99 -7.63 -17.89
N ARG A 39 -31.66 -7.75 -18.08
CA ARG A 39 -31.01 -9.05 -18.33
C ARG A 39 -30.96 -9.86 -17.05
N ARG A 40 -31.20 -11.16 -17.17
CA ARG A 40 -31.10 -12.10 -16.05
C ARG A 40 -29.64 -12.44 -15.77
N LEU A 41 -29.20 -12.23 -14.54
CA LEU A 41 -27.87 -12.63 -14.07
C LEU A 41 -27.87 -14.05 -13.50
N THR A 42 -26.73 -14.71 -13.61
CA THR A 42 -26.43 -15.93 -12.85
C THR A 42 -26.04 -15.56 -11.41
N ALA A 43 -26.16 -16.51 -10.48
CA ALA A 43 -25.69 -16.27 -9.12
C ALA A 43 -24.16 -16.09 -9.11
N PRO A 44 -23.63 -15.03 -8.47
CA PRO A 44 -22.19 -14.81 -8.44
C PRO A 44 -21.49 -15.87 -7.57
N PRO A 45 -20.24 -16.22 -7.87
CA PRO A 45 -19.43 -17.09 -7.02
C PRO A 45 -19.28 -16.48 -5.62
N PRO A 46 -19.53 -17.22 -4.54
CA PRO A 46 -19.55 -16.64 -3.21
C PRO A 46 -18.11 -16.40 -2.71
N TYR A 47 -17.81 -15.19 -2.23
CA TYR A 47 -16.48 -14.83 -1.71
C TYR A 47 -15.97 -15.77 -0.60
N ARG A 48 -16.89 -16.37 0.17
CA ARG A 48 -16.54 -17.38 1.19
C ARG A 48 -15.74 -18.56 0.63
N SER A 49 -15.92 -18.92 -0.64
CA SER A 49 -15.19 -20.03 -1.27
C SER A 49 -13.70 -19.71 -1.38
N PHE A 50 -13.37 -18.46 -1.73
CA PHE A 50 -12.00 -17.97 -1.73
C PHE A 50 -11.41 -17.95 -0.31
N ILE A 51 -12.16 -17.44 0.68
CA ILE A 51 -11.70 -17.44 2.08
C ILE A 51 -11.45 -18.86 2.60
N THR A 52 -12.32 -19.82 2.24
CA THR A 52 -12.17 -21.23 2.63
C THR A 52 -10.92 -21.84 1.98
N TRP A 53 -10.69 -21.56 0.69
CA TRP A 53 -9.47 -21.97 -0.01
C TRP A 53 -8.21 -21.39 0.64
N LEU A 54 -8.25 -20.09 0.97
CA LEU A 54 -7.13 -19.37 1.60
C LEU A 54 -6.79 -19.94 2.98
N ALA A 55 -7.81 -20.25 3.79
CA ALA A 55 -7.64 -20.86 5.11
C ALA A 55 -7.01 -22.26 5.06
N GLY A 56 -7.13 -22.95 3.92
CA GLY A 56 -6.52 -24.26 3.67
C GLY A 56 -5.10 -24.22 3.09
N ARG A 57 -4.49 -23.05 2.93
CA ARG A 57 -3.12 -22.93 2.40
C ARG A 57 -2.06 -23.24 3.46
N ASN A 58 -0.97 -23.87 3.03
CA ASN A 58 0.20 -24.08 3.90
C ASN A 58 1.04 -22.80 3.99
N LEU A 59 0.89 -22.08 5.09
CA LEU A 59 1.63 -20.84 5.32
C LEU A 59 3.12 -21.09 5.61
N ASP A 60 3.50 -22.24 6.16
CA ASP A 60 4.90 -22.52 6.48
C ASP A 60 5.73 -22.78 5.23
N ASP A 61 5.17 -23.50 4.26
CA ASP A 61 5.77 -23.69 2.93
C ASP A 61 5.91 -22.35 2.21
N ALA A 62 4.84 -21.52 2.22
CA ALA A 62 4.90 -20.18 1.64
C ALA A 62 6.00 -19.33 2.29
N ARG A 63 6.10 -19.33 3.63
CA ARG A 63 7.18 -18.63 4.34
C ARG A 63 8.57 -19.17 3.95
N ALA A 64 8.72 -20.47 3.73
CA ALA A 64 10.00 -21.05 3.34
C ALA A 64 10.45 -20.55 1.95
N VAL A 65 9.55 -20.58 0.97
CA VAL A 65 9.83 -20.07 -0.39
C VAL A 65 10.15 -18.57 -0.35
N TRP A 66 9.37 -17.77 0.37
CA TRP A 66 9.64 -16.34 0.48
C TRP A 66 10.96 -16.03 1.22
N ARG A 67 11.40 -16.87 2.19
CA ARG A 67 12.73 -16.73 2.79
C ARG A 67 13.84 -17.00 1.77
N GLU A 68 13.67 -18.02 0.92
CA GLU A 68 14.65 -18.35 -0.12
C GLU A 68 14.78 -17.24 -1.17
N VAL A 69 13.65 -16.68 -1.64
CA VAL A 69 13.65 -15.54 -2.59
C VAL A 69 14.40 -14.33 -2.04
N PHE A 70 14.33 -14.11 -0.73
CA PHE A 70 14.97 -13.00 -0.02
C PHE A 70 16.29 -13.37 0.64
N ASP A 71 16.85 -14.55 0.35
CA ASP A 71 18.15 -14.93 0.91
C ASP A 71 19.25 -13.96 0.44
N GLY A 72 20.08 -13.52 1.39
CA GLY A 72 21.08 -12.48 1.18
C GLY A 72 20.53 -11.11 0.76
N PHE A 73 19.25 -10.80 0.99
CA PHE A 73 18.72 -9.45 0.84
C PHE A 73 18.96 -8.65 2.12
N ASP A 74 19.81 -7.63 2.06
CA ASP A 74 20.22 -6.87 3.25
C ASP A 74 19.52 -5.53 3.43
N THR A 75 19.19 -4.84 2.32
CA THR A 75 18.76 -3.45 2.43
C THR A 75 17.48 -3.13 1.65
N PRO A 76 16.42 -2.66 2.35
CA PRO A 76 15.21 -2.18 1.73
C PRO A 76 15.43 -1.12 0.65
N THR A 77 14.56 -1.14 -0.36
CA THR A 77 14.54 -0.15 -1.43
C THR A 77 13.53 0.94 -1.09
N LEU A 78 14.03 2.03 -0.51
CA LEU A 78 13.21 3.14 -0.03
C LEU A 78 13.59 4.43 -0.77
N VAL A 79 12.58 5.08 -1.37
CA VAL A 79 12.72 6.36 -2.09
C VAL A 79 12.13 7.53 -1.30
N GLY A 80 11.23 7.27 -0.36
CA GLY A 80 10.66 8.27 0.52
C GLY A 80 11.40 8.40 1.86
N PRO A 81 11.14 9.48 2.61
CA PRO A 81 11.54 9.52 4.01
C PRO A 81 10.85 8.38 4.78
N PRO A 82 11.41 7.94 5.93
CA PRO A 82 10.78 6.95 6.79
C PRO A 82 9.51 7.51 7.43
N ASP A 83 8.41 7.51 6.66
CA ASP A 83 7.08 7.83 7.13
C ASP A 83 6.24 6.55 7.15
N ARG A 84 5.80 6.19 8.35
CA ARG A 84 4.99 5.00 8.61
C ARG A 84 3.52 5.20 8.26
N LEU A 85 3.01 6.44 8.30
CA LEU A 85 1.59 6.71 8.12
C LEU A 85 1.23 6.99 6.65
N GLY A 86 2.20 7.36 5.81
CA GLY A 86 1.96 7.63 4.40
C GLY A 86 1.09 8.88 4.15
N LEU A 87 0.96 9.73 5.17
CA LEU A 87 0.11 10.92 5.23
C LEU A 87 0.82 12.10 4.54
N GLY A 88 1.02 11.99 3.23
CA GLY A 88 1.52 13.08 2.39
C GLY A 88 0.43 13.60 1.46
N ARG A 89 0.52 14.88 1.06
CA ARG A 89 -0.23 15.37 -0.10
C ARG A 89 0.25 14.62 -1.33
N ARG A 90 -0.68 14.27 -2.21
CA ARG A 90 -0.40 13.48 -3.41
C ARG A 90 -0.84 14.24 -4.65
N ASN A 91 -0.12 14.03 -5.73
CA ASN A 91 -0.53 14.41 -7.06
C ASN A 91 -0.50 13.18 -7.98
N VAL A 92 -1.19 13.28 -9.12
CA VAL A 92 -1.25 12.24 -10.13
C VAL A 92 -0.93 12.88 -11.47
N GLU A 93 0.02 12.30 -12.20
CA GLU A 93 0.41 12.72 -13.55
C GLU A 93 0.26 11.53 -14.50
N SER A 94 -0.05 11.79 -15.77
CA SER A 94 -0.24 10.74 -16.79
C SER A 94 0.78 10.89 -17.90
N PHE A 95 1.35 9.78 -18.35
CA PHE A 95 2.37 9.75 -19.40
C PHE A 95 2.05 8.65 -20.40
N LEU A 96 2.15 8.96 -21.68
CA LEU A 96 2.00 7.97 -22.75
C LEU A 96 3.37 7.42 -23.16
N VAL A 97 3.48 6.10 -23.24
CA VAL A 97 4.57 5.43 -23.94
C VAL A 97 4.21 5.37 -25.43
N PRO A 98 5.10 5.85 -26.33
CA PRO A 98 4.81 5.86 -27.77
C PRO A 98 4.37 4.48 -28.28
N GLU A 99 3.45 4.47 -29.23
CA GLU A 99 2.89 3.24 -29.83
C GLU A 99 3.99 2.27 -30.29
N GLN A 100 5.03 2.79 -30.95
CA GLN A 100 6.17 1.97 -31.40
C GLN A 100 6.85 1.22 -30.25
N THR A 101 7.09 1.89 -29.12
CA THR A 101 7.69 1.26 -27.93
C THR A 101 6.70 0.30 -27.26
N THR A 102 5.41 0.64 -27.23
CA THR A 102 4.34 -0.24 -26.68
C THR A 102 4.25 -1.55 -27.47
N CYS A 103 4.28 -1.48 -28.81
CA CYS A 103 4.32 -2.64 -29.69
C CYS A 103 5.59 -3.46 -29.49
N ALA A 104 6.76 -2.81 -29.40
CA ALA A 104 8.04 -3.48 -29.19
C ALA A 104 8.12 -4.20 -27.83
N VAL A 105 7.56 -3.62 -26.77
CA VAL A 105 7.42 -4.26 -25.45
C VAL A 105 6.54 -5.50 -25.54
N THR A 106 5.43 -5.41 -26.27
CA THR A 106 4.51 -6.54 -26.48
C THR A 106 5.17 -7.67 -27.27
N GLU A 107 5.95 -7.34 -28.30
CA GLU A 107 6.70 -8.33 -29.09
C GLU A 107 7.84 -8.97 -28.29
N LEU A 108 8.55 -8.19 -27.47
CA LEU A 108 9.57 -8.73 -26.57
C LEU A 108 8.97 -9.71 -25.56
N ALA A 109 7.82 -9.35 -24.97
CA ALA A 109 7.11 -10.24 -24.06
C ALA A 109 6.70 -11.55 -24.77
N ARG A 110 6.11 -11.44 -25.97
CA ARG A 110 5.69 -12.57 -26.80
C ARG A 110 6.85 -13.50 -27.17
N SER A 111 7.94 -12.94 -27.71
CA SER A 111 9.10 -13.70 -28.19
C SER A 111 9.84 -14.45 -27.07
N ARG A 112 9.72 -14.00 -25.81
CA ARG A 112 10.30 -14.67 -24.64
C ARG A 112 9.29 -15.49 -23.84
N HIS A 113 8.04 -15.59 -24.29
CA HIS A 113 6.95 -16.28 -23.57
C HIS A 113 6.73 -15.76 -22.13
N ILE A 114 6.84 -14.44 -21.96
CA ILE A 114 6.58 -13.75 -20.69
C ILE A 114 5.45 -12.72 -20.84
N THR A 115 5.07 -12.08 -19.74
CA THR A 115 4.03 -11.03 -19.77
C THR A 115 4.63 -9.64 -20.02
N VAL A 116 3.81 -8.73 -20.55
CA VAL A 116 4.16 -7.29 -20.64
C VAL A 116 4.50 -6.73 -19.26
N ASN A 117 3.76 -7.15 -18.22
CA ASN A 117 4.04 -6.78 -16.84
C ASN A 117 5.49 -7.13 -16.43
N THR A 118 6.00 -8.31 -16.79
CA THR A 118 7.39 -8.71 -16.51
C THR A 118 8.41 -7.74 -17.15
N VAL A 119 8.15 -7.27 -18.38
CA VAL A 119 9.00 -6.28 -19.06
C VAL A 119 8.95 -4.93 -18.35
N LEU A 120 7.77 -4.47 -17.95
CA LEU A 120 7.60 -3.22 -17.21
C LEU A 120 8.29 -3.28 -15.83
N GLN A 121 8.20 -4.43 -15.14
CA GLN A 121 8.89 -4.70 -13.88
C GLN A 121 10.40 -4.64 -14.04
N ALA A 122 10.95 -5.17 -15.13
CA ALA A 122 12.37 -5.10 -15.42
C ALA A 122 12.84 -3.65 -15.64
N ALA A 123 12.09 -2.87 -16.41
CA ALA A 123 12.39 -1.45 -16.62
C ALA A 123 12.27 -0.64 -15.32
N TRP A 124 11.30 -1.00 -14.47
CA TRP A 124 11.09 -0.37 -13.18
C TRP A 124 12.23 -0.67 -12.20
N ALA A 125 12.68 -1.93 -12.15
CA ALA A 125 13.86 -2.33 -11.39
C ALA A 125 15.09 -1.50 -11.81
N GLN A 126 15.36 -1.40 -13.10
CA GLN A 126 16.48 -0.60 -13.62
C GLN A 126 16.38 0.87 -13.21
N LEU A 127 15.18 1.47 -13.28
CA LEU A 127 14.96 2.85 -12.85
C LEU A 127 15.22 3.04 -11.35
N LEU A 128 14.75 2.11 -10.51
CA LEU A 128 14.99 2.13 -9.06
C LEU A 128 16.47 1.97 -8.73
N MET A 129 17.22 1.19 -9.50
CA MET A 129 18.68 1.07 -9.33
C MET A 129 19.38 2.40 -9.58
N TRP A 130 18.96 3.15 -10.60
CA TRP A 130 19.47 4.50 -10.82
C TRP A 130 19.04 5.49 -9.75
N LEU A 131 17.81 5.40 -9.27
CA LEU A 131 17.29 6.31 -8.25
C LEU A 131 17.96 6.08 -6.89
N THR A 132 18.24 4.83 -6.53
CA THR A 132 18.78 4.45 -5.22
C THR A 132 20.29 4.22 -5.21
N GLY A 133 20.91 4.06 -6.38
CA GLY A 133 22.32 3.67 -6.52
C GLY A 133 22.61 2.24 -6.08
N ARG A 134 21.60 1.37 -6.05
CA ARG A 134 21.71 -0.03 -5.62
C ARG A 134 21.65 -0.98 -6.81
N HIS A 135 22.22 -2.17 -6.64
CA HIS A 135 22.21 -3.26 -7.63
C HIS A 135 21.25 -4.41 -7.28
N ASP A 136 20.70 -4.39 -6.06
CA ASP A 136 19.69 -5.32 -5.56
C ASP A 136 18.53 -4.46 -5.04
N VAL A 137 17.42 -4.48 -5.76
CA VAL A 137 16.25 -3.64 -5.49
C VAL A 137 14.98 -4.46 -5.35
N VAL A 138 14.05 -3.94 -4.55
CA VAL A 138 12.75 -4.56 -4.29
C VAL A 138 11.66 -3.51 -4.48
N PHE A 139 10.55 -3.91 -5.07
CA PHE A 139 9.36 -3.07 -5.21
C PHE A 139 8.11 -3.92 -5.09
N GLY A 140 6.97 -3.29 -4.83
CA GLY A 140 5.69 -3.97 -4.80
C GLY A 140 5.18 -4.21 -6.21
N ALA A 141 4.64 -5.40 -6.45
CA ALA A 141 3.75 -5.68 -7.57
C ALA A 141 2.38 -6.09 -7.02
N VAL A 142 1.31 -5.62 -7.66
CA VAL A 142 -0.04 -6.06 -7.32
C VAL A 142 -0.42 -7.24 -8.21
N VAL A 143 -0.83 -8.34 -7.58
CA VAL A 143 -1.31 -9.56 -8.25
C VAL A 143 -2.81 -9.68 -8.05
N SER A 144 -3.51 -10.29 -9.01
CA SER A 144 -4.97 -10.42 -8.98
C SER A 144 -5.50 -11.26 -7.81
N GLY A 145 -4.68 -12.20 -7.31
CA GLY A 145 -5.04 -13.13 -6.25
C GLY A 145 -6.25 -14.02 -6.58
N ARG A 146 -6.45 -14.33 -7.87
CA ARG A 146 -7.54 -15.15 -8.40
C ARG A 146 -7.03 -16.53 -8.83
N PRO A 147 -6.89 -17.49 -7.89
CA PRO A 147 -6.35 -18.82 -8.17
C PRO A 147 -7.29 -19.64 -9.06
N ALA A 148 -6.73 -20.45 -9.97
CA ALA A 148 -7.49 -21.29 -10.89
C ALA A 148 -8.28 -22.40 -10.17
N GLU A 149 -7.85 -22.80 -8.96
CA GLU A 149 -8.49 -23.82 -8.14
C GLU A 149 -9.81 -23.33 -7.52
N VAL A 150 -10.05 -22.02 -7.50
CA VAL A 150 -11.31 -21.43 -7.01
C VAL A 150 -12.23 -21.21 -8.20
N ALA A 151 -13.23 -22.09 -8.35
CA ALA A 151 -14.22 -22.00 -9.41
C ALA A 151 -14.89 -20.61 -9.44
N GLY A 152 -14.82 -19.94 -10.59
CA GLY A 152 -15.38 -18.59 -10.77
C GLY A 152 -14.57 -17.46 -10.13
N ALA A 153 -13.30 -17.69 -9.75
CA ALA A 153 -12.44 -16.64 -9.19
C ALA A 153 -12.37 -15.38 -10.07
N GLU A 154 -12.42 -15.51 -11.39
CA GLU A 154 -12.36 -14.39 -12.34
C GLU A 154 -13.62 -13.50 -12.31
N SER A 155 -14.79 -14.04 -11.97
CA SER A 155 -16.06 -13.31 -11.86
C SER A 155 -16.47 -13.02 -10.42
N MET A 156 -15.65 -13.42 -9.44
CA MET A 156 -15.91 -13.17 -8.03
C MET A 156 -15.71 -11.69 -7.68
N VAL A 157 -16.64 -11.10 -6.93
CA VAL A 157 -16.50 -9.76 -6.37
C VAL A 157 -15.99 -9.86 -4.93
N GLY A 158 -14.89 -9.17 -4.62
CA GLY A 158 -14.28 -9.17 -3.29
C GLY A 158 -12.90 -8.49 -3.27
N LEU A 159 -12.24 -8.53 -2.11
CA LEU A 159 -10.80 -8.22 -2.00
C LEU A 159 -9.99 -9.50 -2.22
N LEU A 160 -9.49 -9.70 -3.44
CA LEU A 160 -8.66 -10.85 -3.80
C LEU A 160 -7.22 -10.45 -4.08
N ILE A 161 -6.99 -9.23 -4.58
CA ILE A 161 -5.65 -8.73 -4.87
C ILE A 161 -4.71 -8.87 -3.67
N ASN A 162 -3.43 -9.13 -3.96
CA ASN A 162 -2.37 -9.03 -2.97
C ASN A 162 -1.24 -8.15 -3.52
N THR A 163 -0.49 -7.50 -2.62
CA THR A 163 0.77 -6.84 -2.98
C THR A 163 1.91 -7.75 -2.56
N VAL A 164 2.72 -8.16 -3.52
CA VAL A 164 3.87 -9.04 -3.29
C VAL A 164 5.16 -8.33 -3.67
N PRO A 165 6.26 -8.55 -2.94
CA PRO A 165 7.53 -7.94 -3.29
C PRO A 165 8.15 -8.65 -4.49
N VAL A 166 8.71 -7.88 -5.41
CA VAL A 166 9.51 -8.36 -6.54
C VAL A 166 10.94 -7.90 -6.31
N ARG A 167 11.89 -8.84 -6.25
CA ARG A 167 13.32 -8.59 -6.08
C ARG A 167 14.03 -8.71 -7.42
N ALA A 168 14.89 -7.75 -7.74
CA ALA A 168 15.67 -7.73 -8.96
C ALA A 168 17.14 -7.46 -8.63
N ARG A 169 18.05 -8.27 -9.21
CA ARG A 169 19.51 -8.15 -9.03
C ARG A 169 20.19 -7.99 -10.37
N ILE A 170 20.90 -6.87 -10.56
CA ILE A 170 21.62 -6.55 -11.80
C ILE A 170 23.10 -6.43 -11.49
N THR A 171 23.89 -7.25 -12.18
CA THR A 171 25.36 -7.19 -12.17
C THR A 171 25.86 -6.46 -13.42
N LEU A 172 27.17 -6.23 -13.52
CA LEU A 172 27.77 -5.58 -14.70
C LEU A 172 27.50 -6.33 -16.01
N THR A 173 27.30 -7.66 -15.94
CA THR A 173 27.06 -8.53 -17.09
C THR A 173 25.59 -8.89 -17.30
N THR A 174 24.69 -8.45 -16.40
CA THR A 174 23.26 -8.76 -16.53
C THR A 174 22.70 -8.03 -17.75
N THR A 175 22.13 -8.79 -18.68
CA THR A 175 21.45 -8.28 -19.89
C THR A 175 19.95 -8.12 -19.63
N THR A 176 19.23 -7.43 -20.51
CA THR A 176 17.76 -7.36 -20.45
C THR A 176 17.15 -8.75 -20.43
N ALA A 177 17.56 -9.62 -21.34
CA ALA A 177 17.16 -11.02 -21.40
C ALA A 177 17.39 -11.74 -20.07
N GLY A 178 18.59 -11.59 -19.47
CA GLY A 178 18.92 -12.23 -18.20
C GLY A 178 18.07 -11.72 -17.03
N LEU A 179 17.74 -10.43 -17.00
CA LEU A 179 16.85 -9.87 -15.97
C LEU A 179 15.41 -10.36 -16.16
N LEU A 180 14.90 -10.42 -17.39
CA LEU A 180 13.56 -10.95 -17.67
C LEU A 180 13.45 -12.42 -17.24
N ASP A 181 14.46 -13.22 -17.54
CA ASP A 181 14.50 -14.62 -17.11
C ASP A 181 14.57 -14.74 -15.58
N GLN A 182 15.33 -13.87 -14.90
CA GLN A 182 15.38 -13.81 -13.43
C GLN A 182 14.00 -13.51 -12.83
N LEU A 183 13.30 -12.50 -13.35
CA LEU A 183 11.98 -12.11 -12.86
C LEU A 183 10.93 -13.18 -13.16
N GLN A 184 10.97 -13.79 -14.35
CA GLN A 184 10.03 -14.86 -14.70
C GLN A 184 10.21 -16.09 -13.81
N ARG A 185 11.46 -16.50 -13.53
CA ARG A 185 11.73 -17.62 -12.60
C ARG A 185 11.20 -17.30 -11.21
N ALA A 186 11.54 -16.13 -10.66
CA ALA A 186 11.05 -15.72 -9.35
C ALA A 186 9.51 -15.64 -9.28
N HIS A 187 8.86 -15.21 -10.37
CA HIS A 187 7.40 -15.23 -10.46
C HIS A 187 6.83 -16.65 -10.42
N ASN A 188 7.41 -17.58 -11.19
CA ASN A 188 6.99 -18.99 -11.21
C ASN A 188 7.19 -19.65 -9.83
N ASP A 189 8.35 -19.45 -9.21
CA ASP A 189 8.69 -20.03 -7.90
C ASP A 189 7.75 -19.52 -6.79
N THR A 190 7.24 -18.30 -6.92
CA THR A 190 6.36 -17.68 -5.92
C THR A 190 4.87 -17.80 -6.23
N LEU A 191 4.47 -18.21 -7.43
CA LEU A 191 3.09 -18.12 -7.92
C LEU A 191 2.08 -18.75 -6.95
N GLU A 192 2.33 -19.97 -6.49
CA GLU A 192 1.46 -20.70 -5.56
C GLU A 192 1.49 -20.11 -4.13
N HIS A 193 2.47 -19.28 -3.82
CA HIS A 193 2.75 -18.70 -2.50
C HIS A 193 2.46 -17.20 -2.42
N GLN A 194 1.97 -16.59 -3.51
CA GLN A 194 1.57 -15.17 -3.56
C GLN A 194 0.33 -14.85 -2.70
N HIS A 195 -0.29 -15.85 -2.08
CA HIS A 195 -1.35 -15.67 -1.08
C HIS A 195 -0.82 -15.24 0.30
N LEU A 196 0.50 -15.32 0.55
CA LEU A 196 1.08 -14.93 1.84
C LEU A 196 0.95 -13.41 2.03
N PRO A 197 0.45 -12.94 3.20
CA PRO A 197 0.34 -11.50 3.47
C PRO A 197 1.70 -10.79 3.43
N LEU A 198 1.76 -9.59 2.86
CA LEU A 198 2.99 -8.79 2.80
C LEU A 198 3.61 -8.53 4.19
N SER A 199 2.79 -8.36 5.22
CA SER A 199 3.24 -8.22 6.61
C SER A 199 4.00 -9.44 7.11
N ASP A 200 3.64 -10.63 6.66
CA ASP A 200 4.34 -11.86 6.98
C ASP A 200 5.66 -11.95 6.23
N ILE A 201 5.71 -11.50 4.97
CA ILE A 201 6.94 -11.43 4.17
C ILE A 201 7.93 -10.43 4.80
N HIS A 202 7.47 -9.26 5.25
CA HIS A 202 8.27 -8.32 6.03
C HIS A 202 8.87 -8.98 7.29
N ARG A 203 8.04 -9.70 8.05
CA ARG A 203 8.46 -10.35 9.29
C ARG A 203 9.51 -11.44 9.08
N ILE A 204 9.32 -12.33 8.10
CA ILE A 204 10.27 -13.44 7.84
C ILE A 204 11.59 -12.96 7.22
N THR A 205 11.59 -11.80 6.58
CA THR A 205 12.80 -11.17 6.04
C THR A 205 13.49 -10.25 7.03
N GLY A 206 12.92 -10.06 8.23
CA GLY A 206 13.51 -9.22 9.28
C GLY A 206 13.46 -7.71 8.98
N HIS A 207 12.60 -7.28 8.07
CA HIS A 207 12.46 -5.87 7.69
C HIS A 207 11.10 -5.31 8.09
N ASP A 208 11.07 -4.11 8.66
CA ASP A 208 9.82 -3.36 8.89
C ASP A 208 9.08 -3.06 7.57
N ARG A 209 9.87 -2.84 6.50
CA ARG A 209 9.40 -2.53 5.15
C ARG A 209 10.47 -2.94 4.15
N LEU A 210 10.11 -3.75 3.15
CA LEU A 210 11.02 -4.15 2.07
C LEU A 210 11.17 -3.08 0.98
N PHE A 211 10.09 -2.37 0.70
CA PHE A 211 9.99 -1.39 -0.37
C PHE A 211 8.96 -0.30 -0.05
N ASP A 212 9.06 0.85 -0.71
CA ASP A 212 8.06 1.92 -0.63
C ASP A 212 7.59 2.42 -2.00
N THR A 213 7.78 1.62 -3.04
CA THR A 213 7.25 1.89 -4.38
C THR A 213 6.48 0.69 -4.93
N VAL A 214 5.49 0.94 -5.77
CA VAL A 214 4.68 -0.12 -6.39
C VAL A 214 4.53 0.11 -7.89
N LEU A 215 4.62 -0.97 -8.66
CA LEU A 215 4.24 -1.01 -10.07
C LEU A 215 3.00 -1.91 -10.21
N VAL A 216 1.96 -1.37 -10.83
CA VAL A 216 0.68 -2.06 -11.06
C VAL A 216 0.42 -2.11 -12.55
N TYR A 217 0.17 -3.30 -13.09
CA TYR A 217 -0.26 -3.47 -14.48
C TYR A 217 -1.75 -3.82 -14.51
N GLU A 218 -2.55 -2.87 -14.98
CA GLU A 218 -4.01 -2.95 -14.94
C GLU A 218 -4.58 -3.49 -16.24
N ASN A 219 -4.39 -4.78 -16.47
CA ASN A 219 -5.03 -5.49 -17.57
C ASN A 219 -6.49 -5.85 -17.25
N TYR A 220 -7.31 -4.86 -16.89
CA TYR A 220 -8.72 -5.11 -16.64
C TYR A 220 -9.46 -5.32 -17.97
N PRO A 221 -10.39 -6.28 -18.03
CA PRO A 221 -11.31 -6.42 -19.16
C PRO A 221 -12.36 -5.31 -19.10
N ILE A 222 -11.94 -4.07 -19.34
CA ILE A 222 -12.82 -2.92 -19.56
C ILE A 222 -12.90 -2.76 -21.07
N ASP A 223 -13.65 -3.64 -21.70
CA ASP A 223 -14.10 -3.34 -23.05
C ASP A 223 -15.26 -2.36 -22.92
N THR A 224 -14.97 -1.07 -23.06
CA THR A 224 -16.00 -0.03 -23.07
C THR A 224 -17.01 -0.29 -24.19
N ALA A 225 -16.60 -0.95 -25.29
CA ALA A 225 -17.48 -1.30 -26.40
C ALA A 225 -18.47 -2.43 -26.03
N ASP A 226 -18.10 -3.37 -25.16
CA ASP A 226 -19.04 -4.38 -24.63
C ASP A 226 -20.02 -3.78 -23.61
N ILE A 227 -19.63 -2.70 -22.91
CA ILE A 227 -20.53 -1.99 -21.99
C ILE A 227 -21.41 -0.97 -22.76
N SER A 228 -20.99 -0.55 -23.96
CA SER A 228 -21.72 0.37 -24.82
C SER A 228 -22.22 -0.31 -26.10
N SER A 229 -23.47 -0.79 -26.13
CA SER A 229 -24.21 -0.91 -27.41
C SER A 229 -25.61 -1.49 -27.33
N VAL A 230 -26.18 -1.72 -26.14
CA VAL A 230 -27.56 -2.24 -26.06
C VAL A 230 -28.38 -1.24 -25.26
N ASP A 231 -29.19 -0.44 -25.95
CA ASP A 231 -30.28 0.38 -25.41
C ASP A 231 -29.97 1.84 -24.95
N GLY A 232 -29.08 2.54 -25.64
CA GLY A 232 -29.08 4.02 -25.68
C GLY A 232 -28.28 4.79 -24.62
N VAL A 233 -27.72 4.11 -23.60
CA VAL A 233 -26.76 4.73 -22.65
C VAL A 233 -25.37 4.15 -22.86
N GLY A 234 -24.42 4.99 -23.26
CA GLY A 234 -23.00 4.62 -23.44
C GLY A 234 -22.11 5.16 -22.34
N ILE A 235 -21.10 4.39 -21.92
CA ILE A 235 -20.01 4.90 -21.08
C ILE A 235 -19.02 5.64 -21.99
N THR A 236 -19.07 6.96 -21.96
CA THR A 236 -18.14 7.81 -22.73
C THR A 236 -16.80 8.01 -22.03
N GLN A 237 -16.79 7.92 -20.70
CA GLN A 237 -15.59 8.09 -19.89
C GLN A 237 -15.69 7.28 -18.59
N LEU A 238 -14.62 6.57 -18.26
CA LEU A 238 -14.41 5.93 -16.97
C LEU A 238 -13.19 6.54 -16.29
N THR A 239 -13.33 6.90 -15.02
CA THR A 239 -12.21 7.38 -14.22
C THR A 239 -12.20 6.64 -12.90
N VAL A 240 -11.16 5.86 -12.68
CA VAL A 240 -10.90 5.16 -11.41
C VAL A 240 -9.89 5.99 -10.63
N ARG A 241 -10.13 6.14 -9.33
CA ARG A 241 -9.24 6.87 -8.43
C ARG A 241 -8.87 5.97 -7.25
N ASP A 242 -7.73 5.32 -7.38
CA ASP A 242 -7.17 4.51 -6.30
C ASP A 242 -6.22 5.34 -5.42
N TYR A 243 -6.18 4.99 -4.15
CA TYR A 243 -5.27 5.59 -3.18
C TYR A 243 -4.17 4.60 -2.82
N TYR A 244 -2.95 4.87 -3.28
CA TYR A 244 -1.77 4.10 -2.89
C TYR A 244 -1.06 4.80 -1.74
N HIS A 245 -0.80 4.08 -0.66
CA HIS A 245 -0.10 4.64 0.52
C HIS A 245 1.41 4.83 0.29
N TYR A 246 1.97 4.28 -0.79
CA TYR A 246 3.38 4.36 -1.16
C TYR A 246 3.78 5.75 -1.68
N PRO A 247 4.97 6.29 -1.34
CA PRO A 247 5.49 7.54 -1.90
C PRO A 247 5.45 7.67 -3.41
N LEU A 248 5.61 6.56 -4.14
CA LEU A 248 5.57 6.51 -5.60
C LEU A 248 4.88 5.22 -6.05
N ALA A 249 3.81 5.37 -6.81
CA ALA A 249 3.04 4.28 -7.41
C ALA A 249 2.87 4.55 -8.90
N VAL A 250 3.21 3.56 -9.73
CA VAL A 250 3.04 3.62 -11.18
C VAL A 250 2.00 2.58 -11.58
N GLN A 251 0.94 3.04 -12.21
CA GLN A 251 -0.11 2.22 -12.78
C GLN A 251 0.03 2.25 -14.30
N ALA A 252 0.25 1.10 -14.92
CA ALA A 252 0.36 0.93 -16.36
C ALA A 252 -0.91 0.30 -16.91
N VAL A 253 -1.60 1.03 -17.79
CA VAL A 253 -2.86 0.62 -18.41
C VAL A 253 -2.58 0.27 -19.89
N PRO A 254 -2.90 -0.95 -20.35
CA PRO A 254 -2.69 -1.35 -21.74
C PRO A 254 -3.59 -0.56 -22.69
N GLY A 255 -3.10 -0.36 -23.92
CA GLY A 255 -3.78 0.35 -24.99
C GLY A 255 -2.91 0.41 -26.25
N ARG A 256 -3.34 1.14 -27.29
CA ARG A 256 -2.50 1.44 -28.47
C ARG A 256 -1.18 2.10 -28.04
N GLU A 257 -1.28 3.00 -27.07
CA GLU A 257 -0.17 3.58 -26.33
C GLU A 257 -0.35 3.17 -24.86
N LEU A 258 0.71 2.70 -24.22
CA LEU A 258 0.66 2.35 -22.80
C LEU A 258 0.50 3.64 -21.97
N ASP A 259 -0.60 3.75 -21.22
CA ASP A 259 -0.87 4.88 -20.30
C ASP A 259 -0.24 4.59 -18.94
N LEU A 260 0.65 5.47 -18.49
CA LEU A 260 1.31 5.41 -17.20
C LEU A 260 0.74 6.49 -16.29
N ARG A 261 -0.04 6.10 -15.30
CA ARG A 261 -0.56 6.99 -14.26
C ARG A 261 0.34 6.90 -13.04
N VAL A 262 0.96 8.01 -12.70
CA VAL A 262 1.96 8.10 -11.64
C VAL A 262 1.38 8.88 -10.48
N GLN A 263 1.09 8.18 -9.38
CA GLN A 263 0.71 8.80 -8.13
C GLN A 263 1.94 8.95 -7.25
N TYR A 264 2.21 10.16 -6.78
CA TYR A 264 3.37 10.45 -5.95
C TYR A 264 3.06 11.42 -4.83
N ARG A 265 3.86 11.32 -3.77
CA ARG A 265 3.88 12.26 -2.66
C ARG A 265 4.59 13.54 -3.05
N THR A 266 3.92 14.68 -2.93
CA THR A 266 4.45 15.99 -3.32
C THR A 266 5.51 16.53 -2.36
N ASP A 267 5.61 15.95 -1.15
CA ASP A 267 6.67 16.22 -0.19
C ASP A 267 7.95 15.41 -0.45
N VAL A 268 7.90 14.44 -1.37
CA VAL A 268 9.04 13.60 -1.78
C VAL A 268 9.48 13.92 -3.21
N PHE A 269 8.52 14.09 -4.12
CA PHE A 269 8.77 14.37 -5.53
C PHE A 269 7.98 15.60 -5.98
N ASP A 270 8.59 16.44 -6.80
CA ASP A 270 7.87 17.47 -7.57
C ASP A 270 7.51 16.95 -8.98
N ALA A 271 6.63 17.66 -9.67
CA ALA A 271 6.15 17.27 -10.99
C ALA A 271 7.29 17.15 -12.02
N ALA A 272 8.27 18.05 -11.98
CA ALA A 272 9.43 18.03 -12.87
C ALA A 272 10.29 16.76 -12.65
N SER A 273 10.50 16.35 -11.39
CA SER A 273 11.22 15.13 -11.06
C SER A 273 10.49 13.89 -11.58
N ILE A 274 9.16 13.87 -11.50
CA ILE A 274 8.34 12.76 -12.02
C ILE A 274 8.39 12.71 -13.55
N GLU A 275 8.34 13.86 -14.22
CA GLU A 275 8.50 13.95 -15.67
C GLU A 275 9.85 13.38 -16.13
N ILE A 276 10.93 13.72 -15.43
CA ILE A 276 12.28 13.17 -15.68
C ILE A 276 12.29 11.65 -15.47
N LEU A 277 11.73 11.17 -14.36
CA LEU A 277 11.69 9.74 -14.03
C LEU A 277 10.93 8.95 -15.09
N MET A 278 9.79 9.46 -15.57
CA MET A 278 9.00 8.81 -16.61
C MET A 278 9.62 8.94 -18.00
N GLY A 279 10.34 10.02 -18.28
CA GLY A 279 11.20 10.14 -19.46
C GLY A 279 12.26 9.02 -19.49
N ARG A 280 12.95 8.81 -18.36
CA ARG A 280 13.93 7.72 -18.21
C ARG A 280 13.28 6.34 -18.30
N PHE A 281 12.13 6.13 -17.68
CA PHE A 281 11.39 4.87 -17.77
C PHE A 281 11.06 4.50 -19.22
N LYS A 282 10.55 5.46 -20.01
CA LYS A 282 10.31 5.28 -21.46
C LYS A 282 11.58 4.95 -22.24
N ALA A 283 12.68 5.64 -21.94
CA ALA A 283 13.95 5.40 -22.59
C ALA A 283 14.54 4.01 -22.24
N ILE A 284 14.37 3.54 -21.00
CA ILE A 284 14.74 2.17 -20.59
C ILE A 284 13.94 1.16 -21.40
N LEU A 285 12.61 1.33 -21.52
CA LEU A 285 11.76 0.43 -22.31
C LEU A 285 12.23 0.36 -23.77
N ALA A 286 12.47 1.51 -24.39
CA ALA A 286 12.98 1.57 -25.75
C ALA A 286 14.32 0.82 -25.90
N ALA A 287 15.28 1.07 -25.00
CA ALA A 287 16.58 0.42 -25.03
C ALA A 287 16.51 -1.10 -24.79
N MET A 288 15.69 -1.55 -23.84
CA MET A 288 15.45 -2.96 -23.54
C MET A 288 14.88 -3.72 -24.75
N THR A 289 13.99 -3.08 -25.50
CA THR A 289 13.37 -3.69 -26.69
C THR A 289 14.25 -3.63 -27.94
N ALA A 290 15.15 -2.66 -28.05
CA ALA A 290 16.04 -2.50 -29.19
C ALA A 290 17.16 -3.54 -29.23
N ASP A 291 17.77 -3.84 -28.07
CA ASP A 291 18.78 -4.90 -27.95
C ASP A 291 18.66 -5.62 -26.59
N PRO A 292 17.87 -6.70 -26.50
CA PRO A 292 17.69 -7.45 -25.27
C PRO A 292 18.96 -8.17 -24.77
N THR A 293 19.99 -8.30 -25.62
CA THR A 293 21.24 -8.98 -25.29
C THR A 293 22.31 -8.03 -24.77
N ARG A 294 22.09 -6.72 -24.88
CA ARG A 294 22.98 -5.70 -24.34
C ARG A 294 23.00 -5.73 -22.80
N PRO A 295 24.18 -5.59 -22.17
CA PRO A 295 24.28 -5.43 -20.72
C PRO A 295 23.55 -4.17 -20.24
N LEU A 296 22.74 -4.30 -19.19
CA LEU A 296 21.94 -3.20 -18.62
C LEU A 296 22.82 -2.08 -18.03
N SER A 297 24.02 -2.43 -17.58
CA SER A 297 25.05 -1.51 -17.09
C SER A 297 25.55 -0.53 -18.16
N SER A 298 25.45 -0.91 -19.43
CA SER A 298 25.91 -0.09 -20.57
C SER A 298 24.85 0.88 -21.09
N MET A 299 23.62 0.86 -20.52
CA MET A 299 22.60 1.84 -20.82
C MET A 299 22.97 3.17 -20.18
N ASP A 300 23.74 3.97 -20.92
CA ASP A 300 24.02 5.33 -20.55
C ASP A 300 22.82 6.20 -20.94
N LEU A 301 21.82 6.25 -20.06
CA LEU A 301 20.70 7.20 -20.17
C LEU A 301 20.96 8.47 -19.35
N HIS A 302 22.24 8.77 -19.07
CA HIS A 302 22.64 10.12 -18.68
C HIS A 302 22.51 11.04 -19.88
N ASP A 303 21.29 11.55 -20.09
CA ASP A 303 21.21 12.92 -20.57
C ASP A 303 21.86 13.81 -19.49
N ALA A 304 23.07 14.29 -19.77
CA ALA A 304 23.92 15.05 -18.86
C ALA A 304 23.29 16.39 -18.40
N SER A 305 22.09 16.71 -18.87
CA SER A 305 21.39 17.96 -18.63
C SER A 305 20.49 17.98 -17.38
N GLN A 306 20.11 16.84 -16.79
CA GLN A 306 19.14 16.83 -15.67
C GLN A 306 19.49 15.80 -14.59
N ARG A 307 20.42 16.18 -13.69
CA ARG A 307 20.55 15.52 -12.39
C ARG A 307 19.31 15.86 -11.56
N LEU A 308 18.54 14.83 -11.16
CA LEU A 308 17.52 15.01 -10.12
C LEU A 308 18.18 15.68 -8.91
N PRO A 309 17.54 16.69 -8.27
CA PRO A 309 18.08 17.27 -7.05
C PRO A 309 18.37 16.13 -6.09
N ARG A 310 19.60 16.10 -5.58
CA ARG A 310 20.12 15.05 -4.71
C ARG A 310 19.16 14.92 -3.53
N MET A 311 18.28 13.91 -3.56
CA MET A 311 17.31 13.66 -2.51
C MET A 311 18.10 13.59 -1.20
N ASN A 312 17.70 14.42 -0.23
CA ASN A 312 18.42 14.56 1.03
C ASN A 312 18.65 13.17 1.63
N ARG A 313 19.90 12.70 1.55
CA ARG A 313 20.39 11.55 2.30
C ARG A 313 20.22 11.93 3.77
N VAL A 314 19.10 11.53 4.37
CA VAL A 314 19.00 11.52 5.83
C VAL A 314 20.03 10.51 6.27
N THR A 315 21.18 11.03 6.71
CA THR A 315 22.21 10.23 7.34
C THR A 315 21.54 9.63 8.56
N VAL A 316 21.36 8.32 8.59
CA VAL A 316 20.93 7.61 9.80
C VAL A 316 22.07 7.78 10.79
N GLN A 317 22.04 8.87 11.56
CA GLN A 317 22.85 8.97 12.75
C GLN A 317 22.36 7.87 13.68
N ARG A 318 23.27 6.92 13.92
CA ARG A 318 23.15 5.81 14.83
C ARG A 318 22.77 6.36 16.21
N TRP A 319 21.50 6.34 16.55
CA TRP A 319 21.05 6.62 17.92
C TRP A 319 21.42 5.40 18.75
N THR A 320 22.53 5.51 19.48
CA THR A 320 22.83 4.62 20.60
C THR A 320 21.71 4.81 21.62
N VAL A 321 20.90 3.77 21.83
CA VAL A 321 19.90 3.73 22.90
C VAL A 321 20.65 3.82 24.23
N ALA A 322 20.65 5.01 24.82
CA ALA A 322 21.00 5.21 26.21
C ALA A 322 19.75 5.74 26.91
N MET A 323 18.98 4.85 27.53
CA MET A 323 18.09 5.18 28.65
C MET A 323 17.66 3.90 29.36
N GLY A 324 18.62 3.28 30.05
CA GLY A 324 18.35 2.77 31.39
C GLY A 324 18.83 3.83 32.37
N ILE A 325 17.90 4.52 33.04
CA ILE A 325 18.01 5.16 34.37
C ILE A 325 16.58 5.65 34.69
N VAL A 326 15.82 4.85 35.44
CA VAL A 326 15.14 5.22 36.70
C VAL A 326 14.86 3.89 37.41
N SER A 327 15.88 3.34 38.02
CA SER A 327 15.74 2.26 38.99
C SER A 327 16.89 2.36 40.00
N ARG A 328 16.70 3.21 41.02
CA ARG A 328 17.29 3.08 42.37
C ARG A 328 17.07 4.37 43.17
N GLN A 329 16.01 4.42 43.97
CA GLN A 329 16.07 4.97 45.33
C GLN A 329 14.84 4.60 46.17
N ILE A 330 14.59 3.31 46.39
CA ILE A 330 13.85 2.87 47.58
C ILE A 330 14.51 1.59 48.11
N SER A 331 15.21 1.75 49.22
CA SER A 331 15.71 0.71 50.13
C SER A 331 16.08 1.48 51.41
N TRP A 332 15.70 1.18 52.64
CA TRP A 332 14.99 0.10 53.32
C TRP A 332 14.50 0.71 54.65
N ARG A 333 13.33 0.31 55.19
CA ARG A 333 13.21 -0.22 56.57
C ARG A 333 11.78 -0.62 56.90
N ARG A 334 11.65 -1.89 57.31
CA ARG A 334 10.53 -2.41 58.10
C ARG A 334 10.60 -1.86 59.51
N SER A 335 9.48 -1.35 60.01
CA SER A 335 9.06 -1.49 61.41
C SER A 335 7.55 -1.21 61.52
N SER A 336 6.89 -2.07 62.28
CA SER A 336 5.44 -2.31 62.38
C SER A 336 4.74 -1.34 63.38
N PRO A 337 3.44 -1.49 63.74
CA PRO A 337 2.46 -0.41 63.72
C PRO A 337 2.06 0.13 65.10
N THR A 338 1.57 1.38 65.20
CA THR A 338 0.75 1.82 66.33
C THR A 338 -0.15 3.04 66.00
N SER A 339 -1.42 2.89 66.38
CA SER A 339 -2.39 3.87 66.93
C SER A 339 -2.84 5.11 66.13
N SER A 340 -4.14 5.14 65.84
CA SER A 340 -5.04 6.30 65.65
C SER A 340 -5.23 7.13 66.95
N PRO A 341 -6.07 8.21 67.01
CA PRO A 341 -6.50 9.24 66.03
C PRO A 341 -6.41 10.70 66.59
N ARG A 342 -6.46 11.75 65.73
CA ARG A 342 -7.30 12.98 65.91
C ARG A 342 -6.94 14.12 64.94
N PHE A 343 -7.92 15.01 64.79
CA PHE A 343 -8.20 16.02 63.78
C PHE A 343 -7.58 17.41 64.06
N SER A 344 -7.63 18.28 63.02
CA SER A 344 -7.44 19.75 62.97
C SER A 344 -5.98 20.24 62.77
N ARG A 345 -5.66 21.30 62.00
CA ARG A 345 -6.42 22.40 61.41
C ARG A 345 -5.62 22.96 60.19
N TRP A 346 -6.34 23.49 59.21
CA TRP A 346 -5.85 24.17 57.99
C TRP A 346 -5.64 25.68 58.19
N THR A 347 -4.66 26.26 57.48
CA THR A 347 -4.57 27.66 57.01
C THR A 347 -3.66 27.68 55.75
N GLU A 348 -4.22 27.77 54.53
CA GLU A 348 -4.22 28.94 53.58
C GLU A 348 -2.81 29.44 53.17
N SER A 349 -2.41 29.60 51.90
CA SER A 349 -3.12 29.81 50.62
C SER A 349 -2.17 29.66 49.40
N GLY A 350 -2.70 29.13 48.27
CA GLY A 350 -2.31 29.48 46.88
C GLY A 350 -1.19 28.68 46.20
N SER A 351 -1.27 28.23 44.94
CA SER A 351 -2.32 27.56 44.13
C SER A 351 -1.67 27.22 42.77
N MET A 352 -1.25 25.97 42.55
CA MET A 352 -1.11 25.30 41.24
C MET A 352 -0.37 23.98 41.48
N SER A 353 -0.99 22.85 41.12
CA SER A 353 -0.41 21.47 40.98
C SER A 353 -1.27 20.33 41.58
N ARG A 354 -2.51 20.54 42.05
CA ARG A 354 -3.29 19.47 42.70
C ARG A 354 -4.42 18.85 41.87
N SER A 355 -4.65 19.28 40.63
CA SER A 355 -5.76 18.79 39.79
C SER A 355 -5.46 17.51 38.99
N SER A 356 -4.20 17.21 38.69
CA SER A 356 -3.82 16.05 37.85
C SER A 356 -3.73 14.72 38.62
N THR A 357 -3.36 14.74 39.89
CA THR A 357 -3.17 13.51 40.70
C THR A 357 -4.48 12.94 41.24
N TRP A 358 -5.50 13.78 41.49
CA TRP A 358 -6.81 13.32 41.99
C TRP A 358 -7.70 12.73 40.89
N ALA A 359 -7.55 13.16 39.63
CA ALA A 359 -8.27 12.61 38.49
C ALA A 359 -7.84 11.17 38.19
N ALA A 360 -6.54 10.86 38.27
CA ALA A 360 -5.99 9.54 38.02
C ALA A 360 -6.43 8.49 39.06
N ILE A 361 -6.49 8.88 40.34
CA ILE A 361 -6.92 7.98 41.43
C ILE A 361 -8.43 7.70 41.38
N ARG A 362 -9.24 8.66 40.92
CA ARG A 362 -10.70 8.47 40.75
C ARG A 362 -11.03 7.62 39.52
N PHE A 363 -10.21 7.69 38.46
CA PHE A 363 -10.34 6.86 37.26
C PHE A 363 -10.11 5.37 37.57
N LEU A 364 -9.10 5.05 38.40
CA LEU A 364 -8.79 3.67 38.80
C LEU A 364 -9.84 3.04 39.74
N ARG A 365 -10.61 3.84 40.49
CA ARG A 365 -11.69 3.32 41.36
C ARG A 365 -13.07 3.20 40.71
N CYS A 366 -13.35 3.93 39.62
CA CYS A 366 -14.65 3.87 38.93
C CYS A 366 -14.73 2.80 37.83
N ALA A 367 -13.60 2.24 37.38
CA ALA A 367 -13.52 1.25 36.30
C ALA A 367 -14.04 -0.16 36.66
N GLN A 368 -14.73 -0.33 37.80
CA GLN A 368 -15.27 -1.63 38.23
C GLN A 368 -16.81 -1.77 38.06
N SER A 369 -17.52 -0.79 37.51
CA SER A 369 -18.98 -0.92 37.28
C SER A 369 -19.49 -0.15 36.05
N PRO A 370 -20.23 -0.80 35.11
CA PRO A 370 -20.71 -0.19 33.87
C PRO A 370 -21.72 0.95 34.04
N ARG A 371 -22.45 1.01 35.18
CA ARG A 371 -23.52 2.00 35.40
C ARG A 371 -22.98 3.39 35.79
N SER A 372 -21.75 3.46 36.32
CA SER A 372 -21.08 4.71 36.71
C SER A 372 -20.49 5.49 35.53
N ALA A 373 -20.10 4.80 34.46
CA ALA A 373 -19.50 5.41 33.27
C ALA A 373 -20.51 6.26 32.46
N LYS A 374 -21.75 5.78 32.30
CA LYS A 374 -22.82 6.51 31.60
C LYS A 374 -23.21 7.82 32.29
N ARG A 375 -23.13 7.87 33.63
CA ARG A 375 -23.48 9.07 34.41
C ARG A 375 -22.39 10.15 34.37
N TRP A 376 -21.14 9.78 34.10
CA TRP A 376 -20.02 10.72 33.92
C TRP A 376 -19.95 11.27 32.49
N MET A 377 -20.29 10.45 31.49
CA MET A 377 -20.37 10.88 30.09
C MET A 377 -21.37 12.03 29.88
N LEU A 378 -22.52 11.98 30.55
CA LEU A 378 -23.56 13.00 30.44
C LEU A 378 -23.21 14.33 31.14
N SER A 379 -22.30 14.35 32.12
CA SER A 379 -21.89 15.61 32.78
C SER A 379 -20.75 16.34 32.06
N SER A 380 -19.95 15.64 31.26
CA SER A 380 -18.75 16.21 30.63
C SER A 380 -19.02 16.83 29.25
N LEU A 381 -20.20 16.63 28.67
CA LEU A 381 -20.63 17.20 27.38
C LEU A 381 -21.16 18.65 27.48
N CYS A 382 -21.23 19.25 28.68
CA CYS A 382 -21.72 20.63 28.87
C CYS A 382 -20.65 21.65 29.32
N ALA A 383 -19.34 21.34 29.26
CA ALA A 383 -18.29 22.29 29.66
C ALA A 383 -17.51 22.83 28.46
N THR A 384 -17.70 24.11 28.14
CA THR A 384 -16.95 24.88 27.14
C THR A 384 -15.65 25.43 27.74
N SER A 385 -14.55 24.67 27.68
CA SER A 385 -13.18 25.24 27.63
C SER A 385 -12.12 24.22 27.16
N SER A 386 -11.08 24.74 26.49
CA SER A 386 -10.23 24.06 25.50
C SER A 386 -9.04 23.25 26.04
N THR A 387 -9.16 22.56 27.18
CA THR A 387 -8.00 21.82 27.75
C THR A 387 -8.25 20.35 28.07
N HIS A 388 -9.39 19.76 27.68
CA HIS A 388 -9.72 18.35 27.99
C HIS A 388 -10.04 17.45 26.76
N GLN A 389 -9.87 17.94 25.54
CA GLN A 389 -10.14 17.14 24.33
C GLN A 389 -9.26 15.89 24.11
N PRO A 390 -7.96 15.84 24.46
CA PRO A 390 -7.15 14.68 24.10
C PRO A 390 -7.42 13.42 24.93
N PHE A 391 -8.14 13.52 26.06
CA PHE A 391 -8.49 12.36 26.89
C PHE A 391 -9.89 11.79 26.63
N ALA A 392 -10.79 12.57 26.00
CA ALA A 392 -12.12 12.10 25.61
C ALA A 392 -12.05 11.15 24.39
N VAL A 393 -11.07 11.35 23.51
CA VAL A 393 -10.86 10.52 22.31
C VAL A 393 -10.38 9.12 22.68
N LEU A 394 -9.45 9.00 23.65
CA LEU A 394 -8.92 7.72 24.13
C LEU A 394 -9.95 6.85 24.89
N ALA A 395 -11.01 7.45 25.44
CA ALA A 395 -12.05 6.71 26.16
C ALA A 395 -13.13 6.13 25.23
N CYS A 396 -13.38 6.75 24.08
CA CYS A 396 -14.29 6.21 23.06
C CYS A 396 -13.69 5.00 22.35
N GLU A 397 -12.39 5.04 22.01
CA GLU A 397 -11.72 3.90 21.35
C GLU A 397 -11.60 2.65 22.23
N TRP A 398 -11.59 2.77 23.56
CA TRP A 398 -11.53 1.61 24.46
C TRP A 398 -12.88 0.91 24.69
N ALA A 399 -14.01 1.58 24.41
CA ALA A 399 -15.35 1.01 24.57
C ALA A 399 -15.80 0.21 23.33
N ASP A 400 -15.33 0.56 22.14
CA ASP A 400 -15.65 -0.16 20.89
C ASP A 400 -14.87 -1.47 20.70
N ILE A 401 -13.77 -1.67 21.44
CA ILE A 401 -12.92 -2.88 21.36
C ILE A 401 -13.49 -4.08 22.16
N ARG A 402 -14.66 -3.95 22.82
CA ARG A 402 -15.31 -5.05 23.56
C ARG A 402 -16.74 -5.37 23.13
N SER A 403 -17.17 -4.93 21.96
CA SER A 403 -18.47 -5.30 21.38
C SER A 403 -18.38 -5.80 19.95
N TRP A 404 -17.42 -6.69 19.68
CA TRP A 404 -17.43 -7.70 18.61
C TRP A 404 -16.80 -9.00 19.12
#